data_AF-J6I367-F1
#
_entry.id   AF-J6I367-F1
#
_cell.length_a   1.000
_cell.length_b   1.000
_cell.length_c   1.000
_cell.angle_alpha   90.00
_cell.angle_beta   90.00
_cell.angle_gamma   90.00
#
_symmetry.space_group_name_H-M   'P 1'
#
loop_
_entity.id
_entity.type
_entity.pdbx_description
1 polymer ?
#
loop_
_entity_poly.entity_id
_entity_poly.type
_entity_poly.pdbx_seq_one_letter_code
_entity_poly.pdbx_strand_id
1 'polypeptide(L)'
;MIFDVLDQKMKDMKALRQREERRANQKQQAALDQKYRAVVEAAERFSDSLACVRDTLEFPVSEELRTDCLTLLDELEVAVSTGYAVQESVEKAKRRYDALHGQMKKAWSAYFRSYTAGTWNTLRVIRGIDEEKTDRCMEEIQTAKDWSAETKVFIGLKAAMKRAADLIQSLEMEEETVEFLTKMTSGKATAADLSEGVVAWLRKEGLEKKIRLSFLPR
;
A
#
# COMPACT_ATOMS: atom_id res chain seq x y z
N MET A 1 55.26 -23.35 -42.83
CA MET A 1 54.49 -24.30 -42.00
C MET A 1 54.29 -23.84 -40.55
N ILE A 2 55.34 -23.58 -39.74
CA ILE A 2 55.15 -23.10 -38.35
C ILE A 2 54.61 -21.67 -38.28
N PHE A 3 55.12 -20.76 -39.13
CA PHE A 3 54.65 -19.38 -39.20
C PHE A 3 53.20 -19.26 -39.69
N ASP A 4 52.79 -20.11 -40.65
CA ASP A 4 51.41 -20.14 -41.15
C ASP A 4 50.41 -20.60 -40.08
N VAL A 5 50.82 -21.54 -39.22
CA VAL A 5 50.01 -22.02 -38.09
C VAL A 5 49.89 -20.94 -37.01
N LEU A 6 50.96 -20.18 -36.73
CA LEU A 6 50.95 -19.05 -35.80
C LEU A 6 50.03 -17.92 -36.29
N ASP A 7 50.10 -17.58 -37.58
CA ASP A 7 49.23 -16.56 -38.19
C ASP A 7 47.76 -16.97 -38.16
N GLN A 8 47.46 -18.25 -38.41
CA GLN A 8 46.09 -18.75 -38.32
C GLN A 8 45.57 -18.70 -36.88
N LYS A 9 46.39 -19.08 -35.88
CA LYS A 9 46.01 -19.00 -34.47
C LYS A 9 45.80 -17.56 -34.00
N MET A 10 46.59 -16.60 -34.49
CA MET A 10 46.39 -15.18 -34.21
C MET A 10 45.06 -14.66 -34.79
N LYS A 11 44.69 -15.07 -36.01
CA LYS A 11 43.39 -14.72 -36.63
C LYS A 11 42.22 -15.31 -35.85
N ASP A 12 42.29 -16.58 -35.48
CA ASP A 12 41.25 -17.26 -34.72
C ASP A 12 41.06 -16.62 -33.33
N MET A 13 42.15 -16.24 -32.67
CA MET A 13 42.11 -15.56 -31.37
C MET A 13 41.51 -14.15 -31.44
N LYS A 14 41.78 -13.41 -32.52
CA LYS A 14 41.18 -12.10 -32.77
C LYS A 14 39.67 -12.21 -33.06
N ALA A 15 39.26 -13.22 -33.84
CA ALA A 15 37.86 -13.49 -34.10
C ALA A 15 37.11 -13.92 -32.83
N LEU A 16 37.75 -14.71 -31.96
CA LEU A 16 37.18 -15.10 -30.66
C LEU A 16 36.96 -13.88 -29.76
N ARG A 17 37.96 -12.99 -29.62
CA ARG A 17 37.82 -11.73 -28.85
C ARG A 17 36.68 -10.86 -29.36
N GLN A 18 36.59 -10.66 -30.68
CA GLN A 18 35.49 -9.87 -31.26
C GLN A 18 34.12 -10.50 -31.00
N ARG A 19 34.04 -11.83 -31.00
CA ARG A 19 32.80 -12.55 -30.69
C ARG A 19 32.44 -12.47 -29.21
N GLU A 20 33.45 -12.49 -28.33
CA GLU A 20 33.28 -12.30 -26.89
C GLU A 20 32.87 -10.88 -26.54
N GLU A 21 33.45 -9.84 -27.17
CA GLU A 21 33.04 -8.44 -27.01
C GLU A 21 31.62 -8.20 -27.49
N ARG A 22 31.24 -8.73 -28.67
CA ARG A 22 29.85 -8.67 -29.15
C ARG A 22 28.89 -9.40 -28.21
N ARG A 23 29.29 -10.56 -27.67
CA ARG A 23 28.51 -11.29 -26.67
C ARG A 23 28.44 -10.54 -25.34
N ALA A 24 29.51 -9.89 -24.90
CA ALA A 24 29.55 -9.11 -23.67
C ALA A 24 28.63 -7.89 -23.79
N ASN A 25 28.68 -7.17 -24.93
CA ASN A 25 27.76 -6.08 -25.22
C ASN A 25 26.30 -6.55 -25.31
N GLN A 26 26.03 -7.70 -25.92
CA GLN A 26 24.68 -8.29 -25.93
C GLN A 26 24.21 -8.71 -24.55
N LYS A 27 25.06 -9.35 -23.75
CA LYS A 27 24.74 -9.75 -22.37
C LYS A 27 24.49 -8.52 -21.48
N GLN A 28 25.32 -7.48 -21.62
CA GLN A 28 25.17 -6.23 -20.88
C GLN A 28 23.88 -5.51 -21.28
N GLN A 29 23.59 -5.42 -22.59
CA GLN A 29 22.33 -4.84 -23.08
C GLN A 29 21.12 -5.63 -22.58
N ALA A 30 21.13 -6.96 -22.69
CA ALA A 30 20.04 -7.80 -22.18
C ALA A 30 19.83 -7.62 -20.66
N ALA A 31 20.91 -7.45 -19.89
CA ALA A 31 20.81 -7.18 -18.47
C ALA A 31 20.22 -5.79 -18.17
N LEU A 32 20.52 -4.78 -18.99
CA LEU A 32 19.90 -3.44 -18.88
C LEU A 32 18.42 -3.48 -19.24
N ASP A 33 18.08 -4.12 -20.35
CA ASP A 33 16.69 -4.27 -20.79
C ASP A 33 15.86 -5.05 -19.76
N GLN A 34 16.44 -6.08 -19.14
CA GLN A 34 15.80 -6.82 -18.05
C GLN A 34 15.55 -5.95 -16.82
N LYS A 35 16.53 -5.13 -16.40
CA LYS A 35 16.36 -4.18 -15.30
C LYS A 35 15.28 -3.15 -15.63
N TYR A 36 15.28 -2.64 -16.86
CA TYR A 36 14.28 -1.69 -17.31
C TYR A 36 12.87 -2.30 -17.28
N ARG A 37 12.71 -3.51 -17.82
CA ARG A 37 11.45 -4.27 -17.78
C ARG A 37 10.95 -4.45 -16.35
N ALA A 38 11.85 -4.77 -15.41
CA ALA A 38 11.46 -4.91 -14.00
C ALA A 38 10.91 -3.59 -13.40
N VAL A 39 11.43 -2.43 -13.82
CA VAL A 39 10.88 -1.12 -13.41
C VAL A 39 9.51 -0.89 -14.03
N VAL A 40 9.32 -1.22 -15.30
CA VAL A 40 8.02 -1.12 -15.99
C VAL A 40 6.97 -1.99 -15.31
N GLU A 41 7.27 -3.26 -15.05
CA GLU A 41 6.35 -4.18 -14.36
C GLU A 41 6.03 -3.71 -12.93
N ALA A 42 7.00 -3.10 -12.24
CA ALA A 42 6.77 -2.54 -10.91
C ALA A 42 5.85 -1.30 -10.96
N ALA A 43 6.02 -0.44 -11.97
CA ALA A 43 5.17 0.72 -12.20
C ALA A 43 3.74 0.34 -12.61
N GLU A 44 3.58 -0.72 -13.41
CA GLU A 44 2.27 -1.30 -13.75
C GLU A 44 1.55 -1.79 -12.48
N ARG A 45 2.19 -2.68 -11.69
CA ARG A 45 1.61 -3.19 -10.43
C ARG A 45 1.29 -2.07 -9.44
N PHE A 46 2.12 -1.03 -9.39
CA PHE A 46 1.87 0.15 -8.58
C PHE A 46 0.61 0.89 -9.04
N SER A 47 0.45 1.08 -10.36
CA SER A 47 -0.71 1.76 -10.94
C SER A 47 -2.00 0.97 -10.70
N ASP A 48 -1.96 -0.34 -10.84
CA ASP A 48 -3.09 -1.23 -10.53
C ASP A 48 -3.48 -1.16 -9.05
N SER A 49 -2.47 -1.16 -8.16
CA SER A 49 -2.68 -1.02 -6.73
C SER A 49 -3.28 0.33 -6.36
N LEU A 50 -2.79 1.41 -6.98
CA LEU A 50 -3.28 2.77 -6.77
C LEU A 50 -4.74 2.92 -7.24
N ALA A 51 -5.07 2.39 -8.42
CA ALA A 51 -6.44 2.35 -8.93
C ALA A 51 -7.35 1.54 -8.00
N CYS A 52 -6.90 0.37 -7.54
CA CYS A 52 -7.63 -0.46 -6.61
C CYS A 52 -7.96 0.26 -5.30
N VAL A 53 -6.99 0.92 -4.64
CA VAL A 53 -7.27 1.64 -3.38
C VAL A 53 -8.16 2.86 -3.58
N ARG A 54 -8.03 3.56 -4.71
CA ARG A 54 -8.93 4.66 -5.05
C ARG A 54 -10.37 4.17 -5.18
N ASP A 55 -10.60 3.10 -5.95
CA ASP A 55 -11.96 2.64 -6.27
C ASP A 55 -12.58 1.82 -5.13
N THR A 56 -11.76 1.08 -4.40
CA THR A 56 -12.22 0.17 -3.34
C THR A 56 -12.37 0.90 -2.02
N LEU A 57 -11.41 1.74 -1.66
CA LEU A 57 -11.29 2.37 -0.35
C LEU A 57 -11.47 3.88 -0.40
N GLU A 58 -11.79 4.47 -1.55
CA GLU A 58 -11.95 5.94 -1.72
C GLU A 58 -10.69 6.72 -1.33
N PHE A 59 -9.51 6.11 -1.54
CA PHE A 59 -8.24 6.75 -1.23
C PHE A 59 -8.08 8.06 -2.02
N PRO A 60 -7.81 9.20 -1.36
CA PRO A 60 -7.65 10.49 -2.03
C PRO A 60 -6.27 10.57 -2.69
N VAL A 61 -6.23 10.33 -3.99
CA VAL A 61 -5.02 10.51 -4.80
C VAL A 61 -4.75 12.01 -4.94
N SER A 62 -3.63 12.49 -4.40
CA SER A 62 -3.23 13.90 -4.54
C SER A 62 -2.85 14.21 -5.99
N GLU A 63 -3.03 15.46 -6.41
CA GLU A 63 -2.62 15.91 -7.75
C GLU A 63 -1.11 15.78 -7.98
N GLU A 64 -0.31 15.93 -6.92
CA GLU A 64 1.13 15.67 -6.95
C GLU A 64 1.41 14.20 -7.30
N LEU A 65 0.79 13.25 -6.57
CA LEU A 65 0.97 11.81 -6.82
C LEU A 65 0.50 11.42 -8.22
N ARG A 66 -0.61 11.99 -8.69
CA ARG A 66 -1.13 11.80 -10.05
C ARG A 66 -0.12 12.30 -11.10
N THR A 67 0.41 13.50 -10.93
CA THR A 67 1.37 14.11 -11.86
C THR A 67 2.66 13.30 -11.94
N ASP A 68 3.16 12.83 -10.79
CA ASP A 68 4.37 12.01 -10.73
C ASP A 68 4.16 10.63 -11.38
N CYS A 69 2.97 10.03 -11.23
CA CYS A 69 2.61 8.79 -11.94
C CYS A 69 2.61 8.99 -13.46
N LEU A 70 1.95 10.04 -13.96
CA LEU A 70 1.89 10.34 -15.39
C LEU A 70 3.29 10.60 -15.95
N THR A 71 4.09 11.39 -15.24
CA THR A 71 5.47 11.67 -15.65
C THR A 71 6.34 10.41 -15.68
N LEU A 72 6.13 9.47 -14.74
CA LEU A 72 6.82 8.17 -14.78
C LEU A 72 6.40 7.37 -16.02
N LEU A 73 5.10 7.32 -16.35
CA LEU A 73 4.61 6.61 -17.54
C LEU A 73 5.17 7.20 -18.84
N ASP A 74 5.19 8.53 -18.96
CA ASP A 74 5.79 9.21 -20.11
C ASP A 74 7.28 8.88 -20.26
N GLU A 75 8.03 8.87 -19.15
CA GLU A 75 9.44 8.48 -19.15
C GLU A 75 9.66 7.00 -19.48
N LEU A 76 8.72 6.14 -19.11
CA LEU A 76 8.76 4.72 -19.44
C LEU A 76 8.47 4.47 -20.92
N GLU A 77 7.56 5.24 -21.52
CA GLU A 77 7.22 5.15 -22.94
C GLU A 77 8.39 5.56 -23.85
N VAL A 78 9.11 6.62 -23.48
CA VAL A 78 10.23 7.12 -24.29
C VAL A 78 11.32 6.06 -24.52
N ALA A 79 11.68 5.25 -23.52
CA ALA A 79 12.72 4.23 -23.73
C ALA A 79 12.21 2.99 -24.49
N VAL A 80 10.89 2.75 -24.52
CA VAL A 80 10.28 1.72 -25.39
C VAL A 80 10.36 2.15 -26.85
N SER A 81 10.21 3.46 -27.13
CA SER A 81 10.28 4.00 -28.50
C SER A 81 11.66 3.87 -29.16
N THR A 82 12.74 3.81 -28.38
CA THR A 82 14.12 3.66 -28.88
C THR A 82 14.54 2.21 -29.12
N GLY A 83 13.74 1.22 -28.68
CA GLY A 83 13.96 -0.21 -28.92
C GLY A 83 15.04 -0.88 -28.06
N TYR A 84 15.75 -0.14 -27.22
CA TYR A 84 16.73 -0.64 -26.25
C TYR A 84 16.88 0.33 -25.06
N ALA A 85 17.16 -0.20 -23.86
CA ALA A 85 17.36 0.61 -22.66
C ALA A 85 18.83 1.04 -22.50
N VAL A 86 19.06 2.26 -21.99
CA VAL A 86 20.41 2.76 -21.67
C VAL A 86 20.53 2.85 -20.15
N GLN A 87 21.73 2.67 -19.60
CA GLN A 87 21.96 2.73 -18.15
C GLN A 87 21.36 3.99 -17.50
N GLU A 88 21.49 5.15 -18.13
CA GLU A 88 20.92 6.41 -17.66
C GLU A 88 19.39 6.37 -17.56
N SER A 89 18.70 5.80 -18.57
CA SER A 89 17.23 5.71 -18.55
C SER A 89 16.73 4.73 -17.48
N VAL A 90 17.45 3.62 -17.28
CA VAL A 90 17.17 2.64 -16.21
C VAL A 90 17.30 3.30 -14.83
N GLU A 91 18.39 4.03 -14.59
CA GLU A 91 18.60 4.72 -13.32
C GLU A 91 17.58 5.83 -13.08
N LYS A 92 17.27 6.62 -14.11
CA LYS A 92 16.29 7.70 -14.02
C LYS A 92 14.90 7.16 -13.66
N ALA A 93 14.42 6.17 -14.42
CA ALA A 93 13.13 5.53 -14.18
C ALA A 93 13.06 4.89 -12.79
N LYS A 94 14.13 4.20 -12.37
CA LYS A 94 14.21 3.61 -11.04
C LYS A 94 14.15 4.66 -9.92
N ARG A 95 14.92 5.74 -10.01
CA ARG A 95 14.93 6.81 -9.00
C ARG A 95 13.55 7.45 -8.87
N ARG A 96 12.87 7.70 -9.99
CA ARG A 96 11.52 8.26 -9.99
C ARG A 96 10.51 7.30 -9.38
N TYR A 97 10.56 6.02 -9.76
CA TYR A 97 9.74 4.97 -9.16
C TYR A 97 9.96 4.87 -7.63
N ASP A 98 11.22 4.87 -7.18
CA ASP A 98 11.55 4.78 -5.75
C ASP A 98 11.01 6.00 -4.97
N ALA A 99 11.08 7.20 -5.55
CA ALA A 99 10.52 8.42 -4.97
C ALA A 99 8.99 8.36 -4.88
N LEU A 100 8.32 7.96 -5.97
CA LEU A 100 6.87 7.80 -6.05
C LEU A 100 6.36 6.77 -5.03
N HIS A 101 7.03 5.63 -4.96
CA HIS A 101 6.71 4.57 -3.99
C HIS A 101 6.91 5.04 -2.55
N GLY A 102 7.93 5.87 -2.29
CA GLY A 102 8.16 6.49 -0.98
C GLY A 102 7.06 7.50 -0.59
N GLN A 103 6.58 8.31 -1.54
CA GLN A 103 5.46 9.23 -1.33
C GLN A 103 4.18 8.45 -1.03
N MET A 104 3.90 7.39 -1.79
CA MET A 104 2.72 6.56 -1.59
C MET A 104 2.72 5.88 -0.22
N LYS A 105 3.86 5.35 0.25
CA LYS A 105 3.98 4.79 1.60
C LYS A 105 3.59 5.78 2.70
N LYS A 106 4.01 7.04 2.58
CA LYS A 106 3.66 8.10 3.54
C LYS A 106 2.18 8.44 3.48
N ALA A 107 1.64 8.65 2.28
CA ALA A 107 0.24 8.98 2.07
C ALA A 107 -0.68 7.84 2.56
N TRP A 108 -0.34 6.59 2.24
CA TRP A 108 -1.04 5.41 2.72
C TRP A 108 -1.02 5.32 4.25
N SER A 109 0.14 5.50 4.90
CA SER A 109 0.21 5.39 6.36
C SER A 109 -0.68 6.43 7.06
N ALA A 110 -0.74 7.65 6.54
CA ALA A 110 -1.64 8.69 7.05
C ALA A 110 -3.11 8.32 6.82
N TYR A 111 -3.43 7.90 5.60
CA TYR A 111 -4.78 7.49 5.22
C TYR A 111 -5.27 6.31 6.07
N PHE A 112 -4.52 5.22 6.11
CA PHE A 112 -4.83 4.01 6.86
C PHE A 112 -5.15 4.33 8.32
N ARG A 113 -4.33 5.16 8.98
CA ARG A 113 -4.58 5.58 10.37
C ARG A 113 -5.92 6.30 10.50
N SER A 114 -6.20 7.27 9.62
CA SER A 114 -7.45 8.03 9.67
C SER A 114 -8.68 7.17 9.34
N TYR A 115 -8.58 6.33 8.30
CA TYR A 115 -9.66 5.49 7.79
C TYR A 115 -10.05 4.39 8.79
N THR A 116 -9.07 3.82 9.49
CA THR A 116 -9.31 2.72 10.44
C THR A 116 -9.54 3.17 11.88
N ALA A 117 -9.16 4.40 12.26
CA ALA A 117 -9.17 4.86 13.65
C ALA A 117 -10.51 4.68 14.38
N GLY A 118 -11.63 5.08 13.75
CA GLY A 118 -12.96 4.99 14.36
C GLY A 118 -13.36 3.55 14.66
N THR A 119 -13.27 2.69 13.65
CA THR A 119 -13.56 1.25 13.77
C THR A 119 -12.61 0.57 14.75
N TRP A 120 -11.30 0.86 14.67
CA TRP A 120 -10.29 0.29 15.55
C TRP A 120 -10.54 0.61 17.02
N ASN A 121 -10.83 1.88 17.33
CA ASN A 121 -11.11 2.29 18.70
C ASN A 121 -12.43 1.68 19.20
N THR A 122 -13.44 1.55 18.33
CA THR A 122 -14.72 0.92 18.68
C THR A 122 -14.51 -0.57 18.99
N LEU A 123 -13.78 -1.29 18.12
CA LEU A 123 -13.35 -2.67 18.36
C LEU A 123 -12.66 -2.81 19.72
N ARG A 124 -11.71 -1.92 20.04
CA ARG A 124 -11.02 -1.95 21.34
C ARG A 124 -11.96 -1.81 22.54
N VAL A 125 -13.05 -1.06 22.42
CA VAL A 125 -14.07 -0.90 23.47
C VAL A 125 -14.89 -2.18 23.60
N ILE A 126 -15.38 -2.73 22.49
CA ILE A 126 -16.23 -3.93 22.48
C ILE A 126 -15.44 -5.24 22.66
N ARG A 127 -14.10 -5.18 22.64
CA ARG A 127 -13.21 -6.30 22.98
C ARG A 127 -13.56 -6.93 24.33
N GLY A 128 -14.06 -6.12 25.26
CA GLY A 128 -14.51 -6.60 26.58
C GLY A 128 -15.79 -7.45 26.56
N ILE A 129 -16.50 -7.49 25.42
CA ILE A 129 -17.73 -8.24 25.19
C ILE A 129 -17.43 -9.52 24.39
N ASP A 130 -16.74 -9.40 23.25
CA ASP A 130 -16.38 -10.53 22.38
C ASP A 130 -14.91 -10.40 21.93
N GLU A 131 -13.99 -10.90 22.76
CA GLU A 131 -12.55 -10.77 22.56
C GLU A 131 -12.09 -11.47 21.28
N GLU A 132 -12.56 -12.70 21.03
CA GLU A 132 -12.12 -13.52 19.90
C GLU A 132 -12.48 -12.87 18.55
N LYS A 133 -13.73 -12.45 18.36
CA LYS A 133 -14.14 -11.83 17.09
C LYS A 133 -13.50 -10.46 16.89
N THR A 134 -13.35 -9.71 17.97
CA THR A 134 -12.72 -8.38 17.92
C THR A 134 -11.23 -8.50 17.56
N ASP A 135 -10.50 -9.41 18.19
CA ASP A 135 -9.07 -9.62 17.92
C ASP A 135 -8.84 -10.06 16.49
N ARG A 136 -9.65 -10.99 15.98
CA ARG A 136 -9.60 -11.39 14.57
C ARG A 136 -9.82 -10.22 13.62
N CYS A 137 -10.81 -9.37 13.86
CA CYS A 137 -11.06 -8.19 13.03
C CYS A 137 -9.87 -7.21 13.07
N MET A 138 -9.28 -6.99 14.24
CA MET A 138 -8.12 -6.12 14.42
C MET A 138 -6.88 -6.67 13.69
N GLU A 139 -6.62 -7.97 13.78
CA GLU A 139 -5.53 -8.63 13.04
C GLU A 139 -5.70 -8.48 11.53
N GLU A 140 -6.90 -8.75 11.02
CA GLU A 140 -7.23 -8.62 9.60
C GLU A 140 -7.06 -7.17 9.10
N ILE A 141 -7.48 -6.17 9.88
CA ILE A 141 -7.23 -4.75 9.57
C ILE A 141 -5.73 -4.44 9.53
N GLN A 142 -4.96 -4.98 10.48
CA GLN A 142 -3.52 -4.73 10.58
C GLN A 142 -2.70 -5.26 9.41
N THR A 143 -3.19 -6.28 8.69
CA THR A 143 -2.50 -6.82 7.50
C THR A 143 -2.27 -5.77 6.41
N ALA A 144 -3.10 -4.73 6.35
CA ALA A 144 -3.02 -3.65 5.36
C ALA A 144 -2.35 -2.38 5.90
N LYS A 145 -1.73 -2.43 7.09
CA LYS A 145 -1.09 -1.27 7.73
C LYS A 145 -0.02 -0.63 6.86
N ASP A 146 0.80 -1.46 6.22
CA ASP A 146 1.87 -1.02 5.33
C ASP A 146 1.42 -1.08 3.88
N TRP A 147 1.92 -0.17 3.06
CA TRP A 147 1.62 -0.16 1.63
C TRP A 147 2.16 -1.45 0.98
N SER A 148 1.30 -2.09 0.19
CA SER A 148 1.62 -3.28 -0.61
C SER A 148 1.30 -3.04 -2.09
N ALA A 149 2.03 -3.70 -2.98
CA ALA A 149 1.70 -3.73 -4.41
C ALA A 149 0.65 -4.83 -4.75
N GLU A 150 0.10 -5.51 -3.73
CA GLU A 150 -0.89 -6.55 -3.90
C GLU A 150 -2.30 -6.03 -3.64
N THR A 151 -3.11 -5.97 -4.69
CA THR A 151 -4.52 -5.51 -4.62
C THR A 151 -5.38 -6.29 -3.62
N LYS A 152 -5.08 -7.57 -3.42
CA LYS A 152 -5.77 -8.46 -2.47
C LYS A 152 -5.72 -7.95 -1.03
N VAL A 153 -4.63 -7.29 -0.64
CA VAL A 153 -4.48 -6.72 0.71
C VAL A 153 -5.53 -5.64 0.96
N PHE A 154 -5.78 -4.78 -0.03
CA PHE A 154 -6.74 -3.69 0.08
C PHE A 154 -8.19 -4.16 0.00
N ILE A 155 -8.47 -5.16 -0.83
CA ILE A 155 -9.78 -5.83 -0.86
C ILE A 155 -10.05 -6.51 0.49
N GLY A 156 -9.03 -7.16 1.05
CA GLY A 156 -9.06 -7.75 2.39
C GLY A 156 -9.39 -6.72 3.46
N LEU A 157 -8.75 -5.54 3.43
CA LEU A 157 -9.04 -4.44 4.35
C LEU A 157 -10.50 -3.98 4.24
N LYS A 158 -11.04 -3.77 3.04
CA LYS A 158 -12.46 -3.39 2.88
C LYS A 158 -13.39 -4.43 3.51
N ALA A 159 -13.11 -5.71 3.28
CA ALA A 159 -13.90 -6.79 3.85
C ALA A 159 -13.76 -6.85 5.38
N ALA A 160 -12.57 -6.62 5.93
CA ALA A 160 -12.33 -6.58 7.37
C ALA A 160 -13.05 -5.40 8.04
N MET A 161 -13.03 -4.22 7.41
CA MET A 161 -13.79 -3.05 7.87
C MET A 161 -15.29 -3.30 7.86
N LYS A 162 -15.81 -3.98 6.83
CA LYS A 162 -17.22 -4.39 6.78
C LYS A 162 -17.54 -5.39 7.90
N ARG A 163 -16.74 -6.43 8.09
CA ARG A 163 -16.92 -7.40 9.19
C ARG A 163 -16.92 -6.73 10.56
N ALA A 164 -16.02 -5.77 10.77
CA ALA A 164 -15.97 -5.00 12.00
C ALA A 164 -17.24 -4.16 12.19
N ALA A 165 -17.76 -3.53 11.14
CA ALA A 165 -19.03 -2.81 11.18
C ALA A 165 -20.21 -3.75 11.49
N ASP A 166 -20.28 -4.92 10.84
CA ASP A 166 -21.31 -5.93 11.07
C ASP A 166 -21.23 -6.47 12.51
N LEU A 167 -20.02 -6.67 13.06
CA LEU A 167 -19.81 -7.07 14.45
C LEU A 167 -20.34 -6.00 15.41
N ILE A 168 -20.03 -4.73 15.17
CA ILE A 168 -20.54 -3.61 15.97
C ILE A 168 -22.07 -3.56 15.93
N GLN A 169 -22.68 -3.78 14.76
CA GLN A 169 -24.14 -3.82 14.62
C GLN A 169 -24.77 -5.06 15.29
N SER A 170 -24.08 -6.20 15.27
CA SER A 170 -24.59 -7.47 15.85
C SER A 170 -24.73 -7.47 17.36
N LEU A 171 -24.12 -6.49 18.05
CA LEU A 171 -24.24 -6.31 19.49
C LEU A 171 -25.61 -5.74 19.92
N GLU A 172 -26.60 -5.73 19.01
CA GLU A 172 -27.96 -5.16 19.19
C GLU A 172 -27.92 -3.75 19.80
N MET A 173 -26.90 -2.99 19.42
CA MET A 173 -26.69 -1.65 19.94
C MET A 173 -27.74 -0.73 19.34
N GLU A 174 -28.45 0.00 20.19
CA GLU A 174 -29.30 1.09 19.71
C GLU A 174 -28.44 2.10 18.93
N GLU A 175 -29.02 2.73 17.91
CA GLU A 175 -28.32 3.67 17.02
C GLU A 175 -27.62 4.79 17.81
N GLU A 176 -28.24 5.24 18.91
CA GLU A 176 -27.65 6.20 19.85
C GLU A 176 -26.32 5.72 20.48
N THR A 177 -26.18 4.42 20.74
CA THR A 177 -24.96 3.85 21.34
C THR A 177 -23.84 3.73 20.29
N VAL A 178 -24.20 3.37 19.06
CA VAL A 178 -23.26 3.34 17.92
C VAL A 178 -22.76 4.76 17.61
N GLU A 179 -23.67 5.74 17.57
CA GLU A 179 -23.31 7.14 17.40
C GLU A 179 -22.41 7.64 18.53
N PHE A 180 -22.76 7.32 19.79
CA PHE A 180 -21.96 7.69 20.95
C PHE A 180 -20.54 7.14 20.85
N LEU A 181 -20.36 5.84 20.56
CA LEU A 181 -19.03 5.26 20.39
C LEU A 181 -18.28 5.90 19.22
N THR A 182 -18.95 6.18 18.10
CA THR A 182 -18.33 6.84 16.95
C THR A 182 -17.87 8.27 17.29
N LYS A 183 -18.70 9.05 18.00
CA LYS A 183 -18.33 10.40 18.47
C LYS A 183 -17.23 10.33 19.53
N MET A 184 -17.26 9.35 20.42
CA MET A 184 -16.27 9.17 21.49
C MET A 184 -14.91 8.83 20.91
N THR A 185 -14.85 7.91 19.94
CA THR A 185 -13.62 7.51 19.26
C THR A 185 -13.04 8.57 18.33
N SER A 186 -13.87 9.48 17.83
CA SER A 186 -13.44 10.66 17.05
C SER A 186 -13.13 11.90 17.91
N GLY A 187 -13.25 11.80 19.24
CA GLY A 187 -13.01 12.91 20.17
C GLY A 187 -14.07 14.02 20.09
N LYS A 188 -15.22 13.74 19.46
CA LYS A 188 -16.33 14.68 19.27
C LYS A 188 -17.50 14.45 20.22
N ALA A 189 -17.46 13.38 21.02
CA ALA A 189 -18.51 13.11 22.01
C ALA A 189 -18.56 14.21 23.06
N THR A 190 -19.78 14.62 23.36
CA THR A 190 -20.10 15.58 24.41
C THR A 190 -20.91 14.89 25.50
N ALA A 191 -21.07 15.57 26.65
CA ALA A 191 -21.93 15.07 27.71
C ALA A 191 -23.39 14.86 27.26
N ALA A 192 -23.83 15.55 26.20
CA ALA A 192 -25.16 15.39 25.63
C ALA A 192 -25.35 14.06 24.87
N ASP A 193 -24.26 13.42 24.44
CA ASP A 193 -24.31 12.12 23.76
C ASP A 193 -24.42 10.93 24.74
N LEU A 194 -24.39 11.19 26.06
CA LEU A 194 -24.65 10.19 27.11
C LEU A 194 -26.15 10.16 27.45
N SER A 195 -26.95 9.50 26.62
CA SER A 195 -28.37 9.25 26.92
C SER A 195 -28.54 8.18 28.01
N GLU A 196 -29.76 8.08 28.56
CA GLU A 196 -30.08 7.02 29.52
C GLU A 196 -29.91 5.62 28.92
N GLY A 197 -30.21 5.43 27.63
CA GLY A 197 -30.03 4.15 26.94
C GLY A 197 -28.56 3.78 26.76
N VAL A 198 -27.71 4.75 26.38
CA VAL A 198 -26.24 4.55 26.35
C VAL A 198 -25.71 4.15 27.72
N VAL A 199 -26.14 4.80 28.79
CA VAL A 199 -25.71 4.47 30.17
C VAL A 199 -26.23 3.10 30.60
N ALA A 200 -27.47 2.76 30.27
CA ALA A 200 -28.06 1.46 30.56
C ALA A 200 -27.31 0.33 29.83
N TRP A 201 -26.98 0.53 28.56
CA TRP A 201 -26.17 -0.40 27.77
C TRP A 201 -24.77 -0.59 28.36
N LEU A 202 -24.08 0.50 28.71
CA LEU A 202 -22.75 0.43 29.35
C LEU A 202 -22.76 -0.37 30.65
N ARG A 203 -23.85 -0.32 31.42
CA ARG A 203 -24.03 -1.15 32.62
C ARG A 203 -24.32 -2.60 32.27
N LYS A 204 -25.23 -2.84 31.31
CA LYS A 204 -25.61 -4.19 30.85
C LYS A 204 -24.38 -4.98 30.38
N GLU A 205 -23.51 -4.34 29.60
CA GLU A 205 -22.30 -4.95 29.04
C GLU A 205 -21.08 -4.88 29.99
N GLY A 206 -21.24 -4.37 31.21
CA GLY A 206 -20.17 -4.29 32.21
C GLY A 206 -18.99 -3.38 31.81
N LEU A 207 -19.26 -2.37 30.98
CA LEU A 207 -18.28 -1.44 30.43
C LEU A 207 -18.12 -0.14 31.25
N GLU A 208 -19.02 0.13 32.19
CA GLU A 208 -19.07 1.37 32.98
C GLU A 208 -17.74 1.75 33.66
N LYS A 209 -16.93 0.76 34.07
CA LYS A 209 -15.60 0.97 34.72
C LYS A 209 -14.43 0.78 33.77
N LYS A 210 -14.68 0.29 32.55
CA LYS A 210 -13.66 -0.02 31.54
C LYS A 210 -13.47 1.13 30.54
N ILE A 211 -14.46 2.01 30.40
CA ILE A 211 -14.39 3.19 29.53
C ILE A 211 -14.02 4.43 30.36
N ARG A 212 -12.98 5.14 29.93
CA ARG A 212 -12.65 6.47 30.46
C ARG A 212 -13.13 7.54 29.49
N LEU A 213 -13.99 8.43 29.99
CA LEU A 213 -14.43 9.61 29.25
C LEU A 213 -13.52 10.79 29.61
N SER A 214 -13.02 11.48 28.59
CA SER A 214 -12.19 12.68 28.75
C SER A 214 -12.83 13.80 27.94
N PHE A 215 -13.33 14.81 28.63
CA PHE A 215 -13.91 16.00 27.99
C PHE A 215 -12.81 17.06 27.88
N LEU A 216 -12.48 17.45 26.65
CA LEU A 216 -11.60 18.58 26.41
C LEU A 216 -12.44 19.88 26.46
N PRO A 217 -12.01 20.91 27.20
CA PRO A 217 -12.68 22.21 27.16
C PRO A 217 -12.63 22.77 25.75
N ARG A 218 -13.76 23.28 25.26
CA ARG A 218 -13.87 23.99 23.98
C ARG A 218 -13.19 25.35 24.05
#